data_AF-A0A4Z0NCK6-F1
#
_entry.id   AF-A0A4Z0NCK6-F1
#
_cell.length_a   1.000
_cell.length_b   1.000
_cell.length_c   1.000
_cell.angle_alpha   90.00
_cell.angle_beta   90.00
_cell.angle_gamma   90.00
#
_symmetry.space_group_name_H-M   'P 1'
#
loop_
_entity.id
_entity.type
_entity.pdbx_description
1 polymer ?
#
loop_
_entity_poly.entity_id
_entity_poly.type
_entity_poly.pdbx_seq_one_letter_code
_entity_poly.pdbx_strand_id
1 'polypeptide(L)'
;MLDTYTVQDLYILKRITDEQLDAAVTDFLNDPKPGPRPLAEGVAIDVCAIMAADPHAQGILAARHSSEAEMHAVVKTAILLAPVE
;
A
#
# COMPACT_ATOMS: atom_id res chain seq x y z
N MET A 1 -2.85 -18.96 -16.93
CA MET A 1 -2.83 -17.53 -16.60
C MET A 1 -2.54 -17.50 -15.11
N LEU A 2 -1.38 -16.99 -14.69
CA LEU A 2 -1.19 -16.71 -13.28
C LEU A 2 -2.13 -15.54 -13.01
N ASP A 3 -3.25 -15.79 -12.33
CA ASP A 3 -4.11 -14.73 -11.87
C ASP A 3 -3.27 -13.93 -10.87
N THR A 4 -2.60 -12.87 -11.35
CA THR A 4 -1.89 -11.93 -10.50
C THR A 4 -2.97 -11.23 -9.69
N TYR A 5 -3.22 -11.74 -8.49
CA TYR A 5 -4.11 -11.10 -7.56
C TYR A 5 -3.51 -9.75 -7.19
N THR A 6 -4.37 -8.76 -6.99
CA THR A 6 -3.99 -7.48 -6.40
C THR A 6 -4.38 -7.45 -4.93
N VAL A 7 -3.80 -6.54 -4.16
CA VAL A 7 -4.26 -6.29 -2.79
C VAL A 7 -5.75 -5.89 -2.80
N GLN A 8 -6.20 -5.18 -3.83
CA GLN A 8 -7.62 -4.90 -4.05
C GLN A 8 -8.46 -6.18 -4.18
N ASP A 9 -7.99 -7.20 -4.90
CA ASP A 9 -8.70 -8.48 -4.99
C ASP A 9 -8.79 -9.15 -3.61
N LEU A 10 -7.72 -9.13 -2.82
CA LEU A 10 -7.74 -9.64 -1.45
C LEU A 10 -8.70 -8.85 -0.54
N TYR A 11 -8.80 -7.54 -0.73
CA TYR A 11 -9.78 -6.69 -0.04
C TYR A 11 -11.22 -7.05 -0.44
N ILE A 12 -11.50 -7.23 -1.74
CA ILE A 12 -12.81 -7.68 -2.24
C ILE A 12 -13.17 -9.07 -1.71
N LEU A 13 -12.18 -9.97 -1.61
CA LEU A 13 -12.30 -11.31 -1.04
C LEU A 13 -12.39 -11.32 0.50
N LYS A 14 -12.39 -10.15 1.15
CA LYS A 14 -12.40 -9.97 2.61
C LYS A 14 -11.27 -10.73 3.32
N ARG A 15 -10.13 -10.88 2.65
CA ARG A 15 -8.89 -11.40 3.24
C ARG A 15 -8.12 -10.33 4.00
N ILE A 16 -8.37 -9.08 3.65
CA ILE A 16 -7.79 -7.89 4.26
C ILE A 16 -8.93 -6.96 4.68
N THR A 17 -8.84 -6.37 5.87
CA THR A 17 -9.82 -5.40 6.36
C THR A 17 -9.34 -3.97 6.17
N ASP A 18 -10.26 -3.01 6.25
CA ASP A 18 -9.89 -1.59 6.23
C ASP A 18 -8.95 -1.22 7.39
N GLU A 19 -9.13 -1.82 8.57
CA GLU A 19 -8.25 -1.54 9.72
C GLU A 19 -6.82 -2.01 9.47
N GLN A 20 -6.65 -3.18 8.83
CA GLN A 20 -5.34 -3.70 8.46
C GLN A 20 -4.65 -2.81 7.41
N LEU A 21 -5.43 -2.35 6.43
CA LEU A 21 -4.94 -1.48 5.37
C LEU A 21 -4.54 -0.11 5.92
N ASP A 22 -5.40 0.51 6.74
CA ASP A 22 -5.13 1.81 7.36
C ASP A 22 -3.95 1.73 8.35
N ALA A 23 -3.80 0.61 9.08
CA ALA A 23 -2.63 0.36 9.92
C ALA A 23 -1.35 0.29 9.08
N ALA A 24 -1.34 -0.43 7.96
CA ALA A 24 -0.18 -0.52 7.08
C ALA A 24 0.20 0.85 6.46
N VAL A 25 -0.80 1.65 6.07
CA VAL A 25 -0.58 3.02 5.58
C VAL A 25 0.02 3.90 6.68
N THR A 26 -0.57 3.86 7.88
CA THR A 26 -0.12 4.66 9.02
C THR A 26 1.30 4.28 9.45
N ASP A 27 1.63 2.99 9.47
CA ASP A 27 2.97 2.50 9.78
C ASP A 27 3.99 2.96 8.73
N PHE A 28 3.63 2.97 7.45
CA PHE A 28 4.51 3.46 6.39
C PHE A 28 4.73 4.98 6.48
N LEU A 29 3.67 5.76 6.76
CA LEU A 29 3.81 7.21 6.92
C LEU A 29 4.65 7.59 8.15
N ASN A 30 4.55 6.82 9.23
CA ASN A 30 5.37 7.00 10.44
C ASN A 30 6.82 6.52 10.25
N ASP A 31 7.03 5.41 9.54
CA ASP A 31 8.34 4.81 9.30
C ASP A 31 8.46 4.32 7.85
N PRO A 32 8.82 5.20 6.89
CA PRO A 32 8.92 4.89 5.47
C PRO A 32 10.21 4.13 5.16
N LYS A 33 10.41 2.99 5.84
CA LYS A 33 11.51 2.07 5.58
C LYS A 33 11.10 1.03 4.53
N PRO A 34 12.01 0.70 3.60
CA PRO A 34 11.83 -0.42 2.71
C PRO A 34 11.85 -1.74 3.46
N GLY A 35 11.02 -2.67 3.00
CA GLY A 35 10.94 -4.03 3.54
C GLY A 35 9.50 -4.57 3.57
N PRO A 36 9.34 -5.89 3.43
CA PRO A 36 8.03 -6.52 3.52
C PRO A 36 7.47 -6.38 4.94
N ARG A 37 6.27 -5.80 5.04
CA ARG A 37 5.49 -5.69 6.27
C ARG A 37 4.27 -6.60 6.20
N PRO A 38 3.95 -7.31 7.29
CA PRO A 38 2.74 -8.14 7.33
C PRO A 38 1.51 -7.23 7.23
N LEU A 39 0.61 -7.55 6.30
CA LEU A 39 -0.66 -6.85 6.12
C LEU A 39 -1.82 -7.68 6.67
N ALA A 40 -1.83 -8.97 6.34
CA ALA A 40 -2.81 -9.93 6.83
C ALA A 40 -2.17 -11.31 6.97
N GLU A 41 -2.94 -12.28 7.47
CA GLU A 41 -2.45 -13.64 7.66
C GLU A 41 -2.02 -14.25 6.31
N GLY A 42 -0.72 -14.52 6.16
CA GLY A 42 -0.14 -15.04 4.92
C GLY A 42 0.07 -14.00 3.82
N VAL A 43 -0.17 -12.71 4.08
CA VAL A 43 -0.01 -11.61 3.11
C VAL A 43 0.97 -10.58 3.68
N ALA A 44 2.08 -10.39 2.99
CA ALA A 44 3.04 -9.33 3.28
C ALA A 44 3.20 -8.42 2.06
N ILE A 45 3.30 -7.12 2.30
CA ILE A 45 3.51 -6.12 1.25
C ILE A 45 4.71 -5.24 1.59
N ASP A 46 5.49 -4.85 0.59
CA ASP A 46 6.51 -3.81 0.74
C ASP A 46 5.97 -2.50 0.16
N VAL A 47 5.40 -1.65 1.02
CA VAL A 47 4.83 -0.37 0.62
C VAL A 47 5.90 0.50 -0.06
N CYS A 48 7.16 0.45 0.38
CA CYS A 48 8.22 1.24 -0.24
C CYS A 48 8.52 0.74 -1.67
N ALA A 49 8.56 -0.58 -1.88
CA ALA A 49 8.73 -1.16 -3.21
C ALA A 49 7.53 -0.88 -4.13
N ILE A 50 6.30 -0.95 -3.59
CA ILE A 50 5.07 -0.58 -4.31
C ILE A 50 5.14 0.88 -4.75
N MET A 51 5.46 1.77 -3.81
CA MET A 51 5.62 3.19 -4.10
C MET A 51 6.78 3.45 -5.06
N ALA A 52 7.85 2.64 -5.05
CA ALA A 52 8.93 2.73 -6.03
C ALA A 52 8.54 2.25 -7.43
N ALA A 53 7.60 1.29 -7.51
CA ALA A 53 7.05 0.79 -8.76
C ALA A 53 5.97 1.71 -9.34
N ASP A 54 5.39 2.63 -8.56
CA ASP A 54 4.38 3.60 -8.97
C ASP A 54 4.95 5.04 -9.07
N PRO A 55 5.28 5.52 -10.28
CA PRO A 55 5.82 6.87 -10.49
C PRO A 55 4.84 7.99 -10.09
N HIS A 56 3.53 7.73 -10.15
CA HIS A 56 2.52 8.70 -9.75
C HIS A 56 2.49 8.84 -8.22
N ALA A 57 2.59 7.72 -7.51
CA ALA A 57 2.63 7.71 -6.06
C ALA A 57 3.92 8.36 -5.52
N GLN A 58 5.07 8.15 -6.18
CA GLN A 58 6.31 8.89 -5.86
C GLN A 58 6.15 10.40 -6.02
N GLY A 59 5.48 10.85 -7.07
CA GLY A 59 5.27 12.28 -7.34
C GLY A 59 4.52 12.99 -6.23
N ILE A 60 3.48 12.34 -5.67
CA ILE A 60 2.70 12.92 -4.57
C ILE A 60 3.46 12.84 -3.24
N LEU A 61 4.20 11.75 -2.99
CA LEU A 61 5.00 11.64 -1.77
C LEU A 61 6.18 12.65 -1.76
N ALA A 62 6.72 12.98 -2.93
CA ALA A 62 7.75 14.01 -3.10
C ALA A 62 7.21 15.44 -3.07
N ALA A 63 5.89 15.63 -3.24
CA ALA A 63 5.26 16.92 -3.19
C ALA A 63 5.19 17.42 -1.73
N ARG A 64 6.10 18.35 -1.36
CA ARG A 64 6.22 18.97 -0.02
C ARG A 64 4.96 19.69 0.52
N HIS A 65 3.87 19.73 -0.25
CA HIS A 65 2.62 20.43 0.09
C HIS A 65 1.42 19.49 0.27
N SER A 66 1.59 18.18 0.12
CA SER A 66 0.48 17.25 0.28
C SER A 66 0.04 17.14 1.74
N SER A 67 -1.27 17.20 1.94
CA SER A 67 -1.86 17.04 3.27
C SER A 67 -1.70 15.59 3.75
N GLU A 68 -1.73 15.37 5.07
CA GLU A 68 -1.67 14.01 5.64
C GLU A 68 -2.78 13.10 5.09
N ALA A 69 -3.99 13.64 4.92
CA ALA A 69 -5.11 12.93 4.32
C ALA A 69 -4.86 12.55 2.85
N GLU A 70 -4.17 13.41 2.10
CA GLU A 70 -3.81 13.16 0.71
C GLU A 70 -2.71 12.10 0.59
N MET A 71 -1.68 12.18 1.44
CA MET A 71 -0.64 11.14 1.52
C MET A 71 -1.25 9.79 1.90
N HIS A 72 -2.16 9.76 2.87
CA HIS A 72 -2.87 8.55 3.27
C HIS A 72 -3.69 7.96 2.12
N ALA A 73 -4.45 8.78 1.40
CA ALA A 73 -5.25 8.34 0.26
C ALA A 73 -4.40 7.78 -0.89
N VAL A 74 -3.26 8.42 -1.18
CA VAL A 74 -2.33 7.97 -2.23
C VAL A 74 -1.68 6.64 -1.86
N VAL A 75 -1.15 6.52 -0.64
CA VAL A 75 -0.52 5.28 -0.20
C VAL A 75 -1.55 4.14 -0.17
N LYS A 76 -2.76 4.39 0.33
CA LYS A 76 -3.86 3.41 0.32
C LYS A 76 -4.19 2.96 -1.11
N THR A 77 -4.25 3.89 -2.05
CA THR A 77 -4.54 3.60 -3.47
C THR A 77 -3.41 2.79 -4.11
N ALA A 78 -2.16 3.18 -3.89
CA ALA A 78 -0.99 2.47 -4.43
C ALA A 78 -0.92 1.03 -3.89
N ILE A 79 -1.19 0.85 -2.58
CA ILE A 79 -1.26 -0.48 -1.97
C ILE A 79 -2.36 -1.32 -2.64
N LEU A 80 -3.57 -0.77 -2.81
CA LEU A 80 -4.68 -1.52 -3.43
C LEU A 80 -4.36 -1.98 -4.85
N LEU A 81 -3.67 -1.16 -5.63
CA LEU A 81 -3.28 -1.47 -7.00
C LEU A 81 -2.05 -2.39 -7.08
N ALA A 82 -1.39 -2.68 -5.96
CA ALA A 82 -0.21 -3.50 -5.94
C ALA A 82 -0.55 -4.97 -6.26
N PRO A 83 0.23 -5.63 -7.13
CA PRO A 83 0.15 -7.08 -7.29
C PRO A 83 0.65 -7.78 -6.03
N VAL A 84 -0.01 -8.86 -5.65
CA VAL A 84 0.42 -9.82 -4.63
C VAL A 84 0.88 -11.10 -5.32
N GLU A 85 2.09 -11.54 -4.98
CA GLU A 85 2.73 -12.76 -5.50
C GLU A 85 2.57 -13.94 -4.53
#